data_AF-A0A4Z1PD29-F1
#
_entry.id   AF-A0A4Z1PD29-F1
#
_cell.length_a   1.000
_cell.length_b   1.000
_cell.length_c   1.000
_cell.angle_alpha   90.00
_cell.angle_beta   90.00
_cell.angle_gamma   90.00
#
_symmetry.space_group_name_H-M   'P 1'
#
loop_
_entity.id
_entity.type
_entity.pdbx_description
1 polymer ?
#
loop_
_entity_poly.entity_id
_entity_poly.type
_entity_poly.pdbx_seq_one_letter_code
_entity_poly.pdbx_strand_id
1 'polypeptide(L)'
;MDSIIRNSVPQESLSLEVPRPSTPNRSRTPSPSRDGHTLYFAYGSNLWRNQMQQRCPNAHYLGLGRLRHWRWQINTLGYANLVEAPAAPYSPATAAWLGPLFGTDDLREDNDRVYGMVWRLGPQDEEKLDGYEDLGTTYEKESAFVEFWGRREGENGERIKPDLARRKPQRINVIIYVNRNIVQNIEGKPSGTYRYKLNMGIKDALEEGFPQKYIDEYLRPFVAVVDEQKALTTAIEDAVRAGIDVSAVLKQAETKLAESGIRQEKEFMARQDSLGECLHEVVTEANNTSEQPVIELQSRGRTLNSVL
;
A
#
# COMPACT_ATOMS: atom_id res chain seq x y z
N MET A 1 -62.95 6.45 -68.09
CA MET A 1 -61.79 5.55 -68.22
C MET A 1 -60.57 6.44 -68.38
N ASP A 2 -59.68 6.68 -67.42
CA ASP A 2 -59.54 6.23 -66.04
C ASP A 2 -58.72 7.28 -65.28
N SER A 3 -59.00 7.37 -63.99
CA SER A 3 -58.36 8.22 -62.98
C SER A 3 -57.07 7.59 -62.45
N ILE A 4 -55.94 8.31 -62.38
CA ILE A 4 -54.82 8.03 -61.45
C ILE A 4 -54.12 9.37 -61.14
N ILE A 5 -54.55 10.09 -60.10
CA ILE A 5 -54.02 10.13 -58.71
C ILE A 5 -52.53 10.51 -58.62
N ARG A 6 -52.30 11.74 -58.11
CA ARG A 6 -51.02 12.27 -57.62
C ARG A 6 -50.62 11.53 -56.35
N ASN A 7 -49.47 10.88 -56.34
CA ASN A 7 -48.85 10.40 -55.10
C ASN A 7 -47.68 11.29 -54.72
N SER A 8 -47.96 12.16 -53.75
CA SER A 8 -47.00 12.83 -52.87
C SER A 8 -46.28 11.79 -52.01
N VAL A 9 -44.95 11.76 -52.09
CA VAL A 9 -44.10 10.99 -51.18
C VAL A 9 -44.09 11.69 -49.82
N PRO A 10 -44.41 11.02 -48.71
CA PRO A 10 -44.20 11.57 -47.37
C PRO A 10 -42.71 11.50 -47.02
N GLN A 11 -42.11 12.62 -46.63
CA GLN A 11 -40.84 12.60 -45.91
C GLN A 11 -41.11 12.09 -44.49
N GLU A 12 -41.01 10.78 -44.28
CA GLU A 12 -40.80 10.22 -42.95
C GLU A 12 -39.38 10.54 -42.52
N SER A 13 -39.28 11.41 -41.50
CA SER A 13 -38.05 11.66 -40.77
C SER A 13 -37.73 10.41 -39.93
N LEU A 14 -36.94 9.50 -40.50
CA LEU A 14 -36.24 8.46 -39.76
C LEU A 14 -35.17 9.11 -38.88
N SER A 15 -35.59 9.61 -37.72
CA SER A 15 -34.69 9.93 -36.62
C SER A 15 -34.09 8.62 -36.10
N LEU A 16 -32.94 8.23 -36.66
CA LEU A 16 -32.04 7.26 -36.06
C LEU A 16 -31.60 7.82 -34.71
N GLU A 17 -32.26 7.41 -33.63
CA GLU A 17 -31.75 7.61 -32.28
C GLU A 17 -30.41 6.89 -32.17
N VAL A 18 -29.34 7.68 -32.27
CA VAL A 18 -27.99 7.26 -31.89
C VAL A 18 -28.08 6.78 -30.44
N PRO A 19 -27.69 5.54 -30.11
CA PRO A 19 -27.63 5.10 -28.73
C PRO A 19 -26.67 6.05 -28.01
N ARG A 20 -27.17 6.80 -27.03
CA ARG A 20 -26.30 7.61 -26.18
C ARG A 20 -25.25 6.66 -25.60
N PRO A 21 -23.95 6.96 -25.72
CA PRO A 21 -22.95 6.21 -24.98
C PRO A 21 -23.35 6.30 -23.50
N SER A 22 -23.61 5.14 -22.90
CA SER A 22 -23.85 5.04 -21.47
C SER A 22 -22.66 5.69 -20.78
N THR A 23 -22.91 6.81 -20.12
CA THR A 23 -21.95 7.42 -19.22
C THR A 23 -21.55 6.35 -18.20
N PRO A 24 -20.25 6.02 -18.05
CA PRO A 24 -19.85 5.10 -17.01
C PRO A 24 -20.22 5.76 -15.68
N ASN A 25 -21.06 5.05 -14.92
CA ASN A 25 -21.60 5.45 -13.63
C ASN A 25 -20.47 5.91 -12.71
N ARG A 26 -20.30 7.24 -12.56
CA ARG A 26 -19.04 7.88 -12.09
C ARG A 26 -19.00 8.16 -10.59
N SER A 27 -19.75 7.41 -9.80
CA SER A 27 -19.68 7.50 -8.34
C SER A 27 -19.97 6.13 -7.73
N ARG A 28 -18.91 5.38 -7.42
CA ARG A 28 -19.03 4.22 -6.53
C ARG A 28 -17.86 4.24 -5.58
N THR A 29 -18.10 4.80 -4.41
CA THR A 29 -17.28 4.56 -3.23
C THR A 29 -17.01 3.05 -3.17
N PRO A 30 -15.75 2.62 -3.14
CA PRO A 30 -15.40 1.22 -3.10
C PRO A 30 -16.13 0.57 -1.93
N SER A 31 -16.91 -0.46 -2.20
CA SER A 31 -17.50 -1.25 -1.13
C SER A 31 -16.37 -2.03 -0.48
N PRO A 32 -16.14 -1.91 0.84
CA PRO A 32 -15.14 -2.72 1.52
C PRO A 32 -15.42 -4.20 1.28
N SER A 33 -14.37 -5.04 1.35
CA SER A 33 -14.55 -6.49 1.29
C SER A 33 -15.49 -6.96 2.40
N ARG A 34 -15.98 -8.21 2.30
CA ARG A 34 -16.98 -8.76 3.24
C ARG A 34 -16.59 -8.66 4.73
N ASP A 35 -15.31 -8.48 5.01
CA ASP A 35 -14.69 -8.30 6.33
C ASP A 35 -14.45 -6.82 6.70
N GLY A 36 -15.00 -5.87 5.95
CA GLY A 36 -14.86 -4.43 6.20
C GLY A 36 -13.51 -3.83 5.78
N HIS A 37 -12.61 -4.61 5.17
CA HIS A 37 -11.30 -4.12 4.79
C HIS A 37 -11.28 -3.56 3.38
N THR A 38 -10.34 -2.66 3.11
CA THR A 38 -10.16 -2.04 1.80
C THR A 38 -8.71 -2.18 1.35
N LEU A 39 -8.51 -2.38 0.05
CA LEU A 39 -7.17 -2.41 -0.52
C LEU A 39 -6.81 -1.02 -1.04
N TYR A 40 -5.71 -0.44 -0.56
CA TYR A 40 -5.24 0.89 -0.93
C TYR A 40 -3.96 0.82 -1.74
N PHE A 41 -3.90 1.55 -2.84
CA PHE A 41 -2.71 1.67 -3.69
C PHE A 41 -2.00 3.01 -3.48
N ALA A 42 -0.87 2.95 -2.77
CA ALA A 42 -0.02 4.09 -2.49
C ALA A 42 0.99 4.33 -3.61
N TYR A 43 1.06 5.57 -4.11
CA TYR A 43 1.97 5.97 -5.20
C TYR A 43 2.74 7.28 -4.91
N GLY A 44 2.46 7.91 -3.78
CA GLY A 44 3.08 9.17 -3.34
C GLY A 44 3.82 9.01 -2.01
N SER A 45 3.69 10.00 -1.11
CA SER A 45 4.38 9.95 0.19
C SER A 45 4.03 8.74 1.07
N ASN A 46 2.86 8.12 0.86
CA ASN A 46 2.45 6.87 1.52
C ASN A 46 3.22 5.62 1.01
N LEU A 47 4.15 5.77 0.05
CA LEU A 47 5.19 4.76 -0.21
C LEU A 47 6.14 4.60 0.98
N TRP A 48 6.30 5.64 1.81
CA TRP A 48 7.11 5.57 3.01
C TRP A 48 6.38 4.81 4.12
N ARG A 49 6.88 3.63 4.48
CA ARG A 49 6.27 2.72 5.46
C ARG A 49 6.13 3.37 6.83
N ASN A 50 7.12 4.16 7.25
CA ASN A 50 7.06 4.83 8.55
C ASN A 50 5.93 5.87 8.60
N GLN A 51 5.68 6.58 7.50
CA GLN A 51 4.52 7.48 7.39
C GLN A 51 3.21 6.68 7.42
N MET A 52 3.13 5.59 6.67
CA MET A 52 1.93 4.73 6.69
C MET A 52 1.65 4.16 8.08
N GLN A 53 2.67 3.70 8.80
CA GLN A 53 2.52 3.19 10.17
C GLN A 53 2.02 4.26 11.16
N GLN A 54 2.44 5.51 11.00
CA GLN A 54 1.98 6.62 11.84
C GLN A 54 0.53 7.01 11.54
N ARG A 55 0.13 7.02 10.26
CA ARG A 55 -1.23 7.39 9.83
C ARG A 55 -2.23 6.28 10.08
N CYS A 56 -1.83 5.04 9.77
CA CYS A 56 -2.66 3.85 9.75
C CYS A 56 -1.95 2.70 10.49
N PRO A 57 -1.99 2.68 11.83
CA PRO A 57 -1.20 1.72 12.61
C PRO A 57 -1.55 0.25 12.39
N ASN A 58 -2.77 -0.03 11.92
CA ASN A 58 -3.25 -1.38 11.64
C ASN A 58 -3.17 -1.74 10.15
N ALA A 59 -2.62 -0.86 9.31
CA ALA A 59 -2.45 -1.13 7.89
C ALA A 59 -1.40 -2.22 7.67
N HIS A 60 -1.73 -3.19 6.81
CA HIS A 60 -0.81 -4.27 6.46
C HIS A 60 -0.33 -4.13 5.02
N TYR A 61 0.98 -4.10 4.83
CA TYR A 61 1.57 -4.13 3.50
C TYR A 61 1.35 -5.51 2.85
N LEU A 62 0.77 -5.53 1.65
CA LEU A 62 0.45 -6.77 0.94
C LEU A 62 1.39 -7.08 -0.23
N GLY A 63 1.97 -6.07 -0.88
CA GLY A 63 2.84 -6.28 -2.02
C GLY A 63 2.87 -5.14 -3.03
N LEU A 64 3.46 -5.43 -4.19
CA LEU A 64 3.68 -4.47 -5.27
C LEU A 64 2.51 -4.50 -6.25
N GLY A 65 2.01 -3.31 -6.59
CA GLY A 65 0.99 -3.12 -7.62
C GLY A 65 1.54 -2.35 -8.82
N ARG A 66 0.97 -2.60 -10.00
CA ARG A 66 1.17 -1.83 -11.22
C ARG A 66 -0.18 -1.40 -11.77
N LEU A 67 -0.39 -0.09 -11.86
CA LEU A 67 -1.53 0.54 -12.50
C LEU A 67 -1.15 0.87 -13.95
N ARG A 68 -1.79 0.21 -14.91
CA ARG A 68 -1.50 0.40 -16.35
C ARG A 68 -2.33 1.52 -16.94
N HIS A 69 -1.78 2.23 -17.93
CA HIS A 69 -2.43 3.33 -18.65
C HIS A 69 -2.68 4.53 -17.75
N TRP A 70 -1.79 4.74 -16.79
CA TRP A 70 -1.77 5.90 -15.92
C TRP A 70 -0.34 6.43 -15.86
N ARG A 71 -0.24 7.74 -15.72
CA ARG A 71 1.02 8.47 -15.58
C ARG A 71 1.08 9.09 -14.19
N TRP A 72 2.25 8.97 -13.58
CA TRP A 72 2.57 9.65 -12.33
C TRP A 72 3.05 11.08 -12.63
N GLN A 73 2.65 12.05 -11.82
CA GLN A 73 3.13 13.42 -11.91
C GLN A 73 3.24 14.09 -10.54
N ILE A 74 3.97 15.20 -10.47
CA ILE A 74 3.80 16.21 -9.42
C ILE A 74 2.91 17.32 -9.95
N ASN A 75 1.75 17.51 -9.32
CA ASN A 75 0.79 18.55 -9.69
C ASN A 75 1.33 19.96 -9.33
N THR A 76 0.64 21.01 -9.77
CA THR A 76 1.06 22.41 -9.54
C THR A 76 1.09 22.81 -8.05
N LEU A 77 0.43 22.06 -7.17
CA LEU A 77 0.50 22.24 -5.71
C LEU A 77 1.74 21.56 -5.09
N GLY A 78 2.54 20.86 -5.88
CA GLY A 78 3.75 20.17 -5.42
C GLY A 78 3.50 18.78 -4.84
N TYR A 79 2.32 18.18 -5.07
CA TYR A 79 1.94 16.86 -4.57
C TYR A 79 1.85 15.82 -5.69
N ALA A 80 2.13 14.56 -5.34
CA ALA A 80 2.02 13.43 -6.28
C ALA A 80 0.57 13.21 -6.71
N ASN A 81 0.34 12.99 -8.00
CA ASN A 81 -0.97 12.68 -8.55
C ASN A 81 -0.88 11.61 -9.64
N LEU A 82 -2.01 10.98 -9.94
CA LEU A 82 -2.16 10.07 -11.08
C LEU A 82 -3.06 10.70 -12.14
N VAL A 83 -2.64 10.59 -13.39
CA VAL A 83 -3.42 11.04 -14.56
C VAL A 83 -3.59 9.86 -15.50
N GLU A 84 -4.79 9.65 -16.02
CA GLU A 84 -5.02 8.62 -17.03
C GLU A 84 -4.19 8.95 -18.28
N ALA A 85 -3.48 7.94 -18.79
CA ALA A 85 -2.80 8.05 -20.07
C ALA A 85 -3.85 8.13 -21.19
N PRO A 86 -3.52 8.77 -22.33
CA PRO A 86 -4.39 8.78 -23.50
C PRO A 86 -4.88 7.38 -23.88
N ALA A 87 -6.07 7.32 -24.48
CA ALA A 87 -6.57 6.06 -25.04
C ALA A 87 -5.64 5.58 -26.16
N ALA A 88 -5.60 4.27 -26.38
CA ALA A 88 -4.91 3.70 -27.52
C ALA A 88 -5.35 4.40 -28.82
N PRO A 89 -4.43 4.70 -29.75
CA PRO A 89 -4.78 5.33 -31.02
C PRO A 89 -5.64 4.40 -31.91
N TYR A 90 -5.78 3.14 -31.52
CA TYR A 90 -6.53 2.10 -32.22
C TYR A 90 -7.77 1.66 -31.44
N SER A 91 -8.82 1.28 -32.17
CA SER A 91 -10.02 0.70 -31.56
C SER A 91 -9.71 -0.62 -30.85
N PRO A 92 -10.51 -1.06 -29.85
CA PRO A 92 -10.32 -2.35 -29.19
C PRO A 92 -10.30 -3.55 -30.15
N ALA A 93 -11.09 -3.51 -31.22
CA ALA A 93 -11.11 -4.55 -32.25
C ALA A 93 -9.79 -4.57 -33.05
N THR A 94 -9.26 -3.39 -33.39
CA THR A 94 -7.97 -3.25 -34.05
C THR A 94 -6.82 -3.69 -33.13
N ALA A 95 -6.90 -3.35 -31.84
CA ALA A 95 -5.95 -3.79 -30.82
C ALA A 95 -5.91 -5.32 -30.68
N ALA A 96 -7.07 -5.97 -30.62
CA ALA A 96 -7.17 -7.43 -30.55
C ALA A 96 -6.62 -8.13 -31.81
N TRP A 97 -6.78 -7.52 -32.99
CA TRP A 97 -6.31 -8.09 -34.25
C TRP A 97 -4.81 -7.92 -34.47
N LEU A 98 -4.27 -6.73 -34.22
CA LEU A 98 -2.84 -6.43 -34.40
C LEU A 98 -1.97 -6.89 -33.22
N GLY A 99 -2.54 -7.00 -32.02
CA GLY A 99 -1.80 -7.30 -30.80
C GLY A 99 -0.88 -8.53 -30.89
N PRO A 100 -1.34 -9.68 -31.44
CA PRO A 100 -0.48 -10.85 -31.65
C PRO A 100 0.73 -10.60 -32.57
N LEU A 101 0.63 -9.68 -33.53
CA LEU A 101 1.75 -9.34 -34.43
C LEU A 101 2.83 -8.51 -33.72
N PHE A 102 2.44 -7.74 -32.71
CA PHE A 102 3.34 -6.91 -31.91
C PHE A 102 3.66 -7.52 -30.53
N GLY A 103 3.15 -8.72 -30.25
CA GLY A 103 3.36 -9.42 -28.98
C GLY A 103 2.76 -8.73 -27.76
N THR A 104 1.75 -7.87 -27.93
CA THR A 104 1.11 -7.10 -26.85
C THR A 104 -0.38 -6.91 -27.11
N ASP A 105 -1.21 -7.10 -26.08
CA ASP A 105 -2.66 -6.83 -26.17
C ASP A 105 -2.98 -5.32 -26.03
N ASP A 106 -1.98 -4.47 -25.78
CA ASP A 106 -2.08 -3.01 -25.71
C ASP A 106 -1.16 -2.37 -26.75
N LEU A 107 -1.76 -1.67 -27.72
CA LEU A 107 -1.08 -1.02 -28.84
C LEU A 107 -0.76 0.46 -28.58
N ARG A 108 -0.83 0.92 -27.32
CA ARG A 108 -0.36 2.26 -26.98
C ARG A 108 1.14 2.35 -27.18
N GLU A 109 1.58 3.44 -27.80
CA GLU A 109 3.00 3.79 -27.87
C GLU A 109 3.54 4.17 -26.49
N ASP A 110 2.71 4.85 -25.67
CA ASP A 110 3.00 5.01 -24.26
C ASP A 110 2.82 3.67 -23.55
N ASN A 111 3.90 3.21 -22.91
CA ASN A 111 3.79 2.11 -21.98
C ASN A 111 3.47 2.69 -20.59
N ASP A 112 2.67 3.75 -20.46
CA ASP A 112 2.54 4.48 -19.20
C ASP A 112 1.99 3.59 -18.08
N ARG A 113 2.78 3.50 -17.00
CA ARG A 113 2.51 2.64 -15.85
C ARG A 113 2.92 3.36 -14.58
N VAL A 114 2.17 3.12 -13.52
CA VAL A 114 2.54 3.55 -12.17
C VAL A 114 2.74 2.33 -11.30
N TYR A 115 3.89 2.25 -10.65
CA TYR A 115 4.13 1.27 -9.60
C TYR A 115 3.74 1.86 -8.25
N GLY A 116 3.09 1.05 -7.43
CA GLY A 116 2.60 1.44 -6.12
C GLY A 116 2.69 0.31 -5.11
N MET A 117 2.60 0.67 -3.84
CA MET A 117 2.52 -0.27 -2.72
C MET A 117 1.05 -0.52 -2.39
N VAL A 118 0.66 -1.79 -2.31
CA VAL A 118 -0.71 -2.19 -1.95
C VAL A 118 -0.77 -2.48 -0.45
N TRP A 119 -1.70 -1.82 0.22
CA TRP A 119 -1.96 -1.95 1.65
C TRP A 119 -3.36 -2.49 1.88
N ARG A 120 -3.55 -3.28 2.93
CA ARG A 120 -4.86 -3.61 3.49
C ARG A 120 -5.16 -2.64 4.63
N LEU A 121 -6.30 -1.97 4.55
CA LEU A 121 -6.77 -1.01 5.53
C LEU A 121 -8.00 -1.56 6.25
N GLY A 122 -8.07 -1.36 7.56
CA GLY A 122 -9.34 -1.46 8.29
C GLY A 122 -10.14 -0.16 8.19
N PRO A 123 -11.44 -0.17 8.53
CA PRO A 123 -12.32 1.01 8.38
C PRO A 123 -11.79 2.28 9.05
N GLN A 124 -11.24 2.16 10.26
CA GLN A 124 -10.69 3.30 11.02
C GLN A 124 -9.45 3.92 10.36
N ASP A 125 -8.64 3.09 9.70
CA ASP A 125 -7.43 3.56 9.04
C ASP A 125 -7.74 4.16 7.66
N GLU A 126 -8.78 3.66 6.98
CA GLU A 126 -9.34 4.29 5.79
C GLU A 126 -9.91 5.68 6.11
N GLU A 127 -10.69 5.82 7.18
CA GLU A 127 -11.25 7.12 7.60
C GLU A 127 -10.15 8.14 7.94
N LYS A 128 -9.05 7.71 8.58
CA LYS A 128 -7.89 8.56 8.81
C LYS A 128 -7.24 9.01 7.51
N LEU A 129 -7.07 8.10 6.54
CA LEU A 129 -6.52 8.44 5.22
C LEU A 129 -7.42 9.43 4.49
N ASP A 130 -8.72 9.21 4.53
CA ASP A 130 -9.71 10.12 3.94
C ASP A 130 -9.55 11.55 4.50
N GLY A 131 -9.25 11.70 5.79
CA GLY A 131 -8.92 12.99 6.41
C GLY A 131 -7.57 13.58 5.97
N TYR A 132 -6.53 12.76 5.80
CA TYR A 132 -5.20 13.22 5.36
C TYR A 132 -5.12 13.62 3.89
N GLU A 133 -6.00 13.09 3.05
CA GLU A 133 -6.06 13.38 1.61
C GLU A 133 -7.01 14.55 1.29
N ASP A 134 -7.55 15.20 2.34
CA ASP A 134 -8.51 16.30 2.27
C ASP A 134 -9.68 15.98 1.31
N LEU A 135 -10.30 14.81 1.50
CA LEU A 135 -11.32 14.29 0.60
C LEU A 135 -12.43 15.30 0.31
N GLY A 136 -12.73 15.48 -0.98
CA GLY A 136 -13.75 16.42 -1.47
C GLY A 136 -13.24 17.84 -1.69
N THR A 137 -11.97 18.13 -1.37
CA THR A 137 -11.33 19.42 -1.69
C THR A 137 -10.09 19.25 -2.55
N THR A 138 -9.16 18.36 -2.17
CA THR A 138 -7.89 18.16 -2.89
C THR A 138 -7.89 16.88 -3.71
N TYR A 139 -8.29 15.74 -3.14
CA TYR A 139 -8.35 14.46 -3.83
C TYR A 139 -9.75 13.85 -3.78
N GLU A 140 -10.04 13.05 -4.80
CA GLU A 140 -11.22 12.18 -4.88
C GLU A 140 -10.78 10.73 -4.68
N LYS A 141 -11.62 9.95 -3.98
CA LYS A 141 -11.41 8.51 -3.77
C LYS A 141 -12.06 7.72 -4.90
N GLU A 142 -11.27 6.96 -5.64
CA GLU A 142 -11.72 6.16 -6.79
C GLU A 142 -11.29 4.70 -6.67
N SER A 143 -12.05 3.81 -7.34
CA SER A 143 -11.67 2.39 -7.50
C SER A 143 -10.90 2.20 -8.79
N ALA A 144 -9.79 1.46 -8.74
CA ALA A 144 -8.99 1.10 -9.90
C ALA A 144 -8.56 -0.37 -9.86
N PHE A 145 -8.35 -0.96 -11.03
CA PHE A 145 -7.77 -2.29 -11.13
C PHE A 145 -6.26 -2.20 -11.32
N VAL A 146 -5.51 -2.92 -10.50
CA VAL A 146 -4.05 -3.02 -10.61
C VAL A 146 -3.62 -4.46 -10.82
N GLU A 147 -2.49 -4.61 -11.52
CA GLU A 147 -1.74 -5.85 -11.56
C GLU A 147 -0.93 -5.98 -10.28
N PHE A 148 -1.05 -7.11 -9.59
CA PHE A 148 -0.58 -7.26 -8.22
C PHE A 148 0.31 -8.48 -8.06
N TRP A 149 1.47 -8.24 -7.42
CA TRP A 149 2.41 -9.24 -6.97
C TRP A 149 2.44 -9.21 -5.45
N GLY A 150 1.65 -10.11 -4.84
CA GLY A 150 1.63 -10.29 -3.40
C GLY A 150 3.00 -10.70 -2.85
N ARG A 151 3.33 -10.12 -1.71
CA ARG A 151 4.55 -10.38 -0.95
C ARG A 151 4.64 -11.85 -0.57
N ARG A 152 5.85 -12.40 -0.59
CA ARG A 152 6.14 -13.75 -0.13
C ARG A 152 7.30 -13.71 0.84
N GLU A 153 7.23 -14.61 1.81
CA GLU A 153 8.31 -14.87 2.74
C GLU A 153 8.93 -16.22 2.37
N GLY A 154 10.25 -16.29 2.43
CA GLY A 154 11.00 -17.54 2.31
C GLY A 154 10.85 -18.39 3.56
N GLU A 155 11.38 -19.61 3.49
CA GLU A 155 11.31 -20.60 4.58
C GLU A 155 11.90 -20.08 5.90
N ASN A 156 12.87 -19.15 5.82
CA ASN A 156 13.55 -18.55 6.97
C ASN A 156 12.97 -17.17 7.36
N GLY A 157 11.80 -16.79 6.84
CA GLY A 157 11.23 -15.44 7.04
C GLY A 157 11.91 -14.34 6.22
N GLU A 158 12.83 -14.69 5.32
CA GLU A 158 13.43 -13.75 4.37
C GLU A 158 12.35 -13.16 3.44
N ARG A 159 12.43 -11.85 3.19
CA ARG A 159 11.54 -11.17 2.24
C ARG A 159 11.98 -11.45 0.82
N ILE A 160 11.12 -12.09 0.02
CA ILE A 160 11.41 -12.38 -1.38
C ILE A 160 10.85 -11.27 -2.26
N LYS A 161 11.73 -10.56 -2.98
CA LYS A 161 11.31 -9.55 -3.96
C LYS A 161 10.49 -10.19 -5.09
N PRO A 162 9.43 -9.51 -5.58
CA PRO A 162 8.61 -10.05 -6.65
C PRO A 162 9.39 -10.12 -7.98
N ASP A 163 9.46 -11.30 -8.59
CA ASP A 163 9.94 -11.47 -9.96
C ASP A 163 8.84 -11.04 -10.95
N LEU A 164 8.89 -9.78 -11.37
CA LEU A 164 7.91 -9.16 -12.26
C LEU A 164 7.94 -9.74 -13.69
N ALA A 165 9.03 -10.41 -14.09
CA ALA A 165 9.21 -10.95 -15.43
C ALA A 165 8.65 -12.37 -15.55
N ARG A 166 8.84 -13.21 -14.53
CA ARG A 166 8.44 -14.63 -14.57
C ARG A 166 7.09 -14.90 -13.94
N ARG A 167 6.66 -14.08 -12.98
CA ARG A 167 5.42 -14.33 -12.24
C ARG A 167 4.26 -13.56 -12.84
N LYS A 168 3.20 -14.28 -13.22
CA LYS A 168 1.95 -13.68 -13.67
C LYS A 168 1.29 -12.88 -12.53
N PRO A 169 0.96 -11.59 -12.74
CA PRO A 169 0.26 -10.80 -11.74
C PRO A 169 -1.18 -11.25 -11.54
N GLN A 170 -1.72 -11.01 -10.35
CA GLN A 170 -3.16 -11.07 -10.11
C GLN A 170 -3.79 -9.73 -10.46
N ARG A 171 -5.06 -9.70 -10.85
CA ARG A 171 -5.81 -8.46 -11.03
C ARG A 171 -6.69 -8.24 -9.81
N ILE A 172 -6.44 -7.16 -9.07
CA ILE A 172 -7.19 -6.81 -7.87
C ILE A 172 -7.81 -5.42 -8.01
N ASN A 173 -8.92 -5.18 -7.32
CA ASN A 173 -9.51 -3.85 -7.19
C ASN A 173 -8.93 -3.17 -5.95
N VAL A 174 -8.53 -1.91 -6.11
CA VAL A 174 -7.94 -1.09 -5.05
C VAL A 174 -8.56 0.30 -5.08
N ILE A 175 -8.40 1.01 -3.97
CA ILE A 175 -8.73 2.43 -3.87
C ILE A 175 -7.48 3.25 -4.18
N ILE A 176 -7.68 4.34 -4.89
CA ILE A 176 -6.69 5.36 -5.18
C ILE A 176 -7.27 6.72 -4.82
N TYR A 177 -6.42 7.63 -4.36
CA TYR A 177 -6.77 9.03 -4.20
C TYR A 177 -6.23 9.77 -5.42
N VAL A 178 -7.06 10.45 -6.19
CA VAL A 178 -6.65 11.15 -7.41
C VAL A 178 -7.24 12.55 -7.47
N ASN A 179 -6.47 13.52 -7.95
CA ASN A 179 -6.96 14.87 -8.20
C ASN A 179 -7.28 14.99 -9.70
N ARG A 180 -8.56 15.10 -10.02
CA ARG A 180 -9.05 15.22 -11.41
C ARG A 180 -9.05 16.67 -11.94
N ASN A 181 -8.85 17.65 -11.06
CA ASN A 181 -8.90 19.07 -11.38
C ASN A 181 -7.53 19.63 -11.81
N ILE A 182 -6.44 19.06 -11.27
CA ILE A 182 -5.06 19.49 -11.52
C ILE A 182 -4.31 18.37 -12.25
N VAL A 183 -4.69 18.18 -13.52
CA VAL A 183 -4.14 17.16 -14.43
C VAL A 183 -3.17 17.73 -15.47
N GLN A 184 -2.92 19.04 -15.41
CA GLN A 184 -2.02 19.71 -16.34
C GLN A 184 -0.59 19.19 -16.13
N ASN A 185 0.12 18.90 -17.22
CA ASN A 185 1.51 18.45 -17.22
C ASN A 185 2.49 19.61 -16.95
N ILE A 186 2.13 20.47 -16.00
CA ILE A 186 2.99 21.54 -15.52
C ILE A 186 3.73 20.94 -14.32
N GLU A 187 5.02 20.72 -14.50
CA GLU A 187 5.90 20.06 -13.54
C GLU A 187 5.98 20.88 -12.24
N GLY A 188 5.11 20.58 -11.29
CA GLY A 188 5.15 21.24 -10.00
C GLY A 188 6.42 20.88 -9.25
N LYS A 189 6.88 21.79 -8.40
CA LYS A 189 8.05 21.57 -7.56
C LYS A 189 7.59 21.15 -6.16
N PRO A 190 7.87 19.91 -5.72
CA PRO A 190 7.51 19.49 -4.37
C PRO A 190 8.30 20.30 -3.33
N SER A 191 7.67 20.58 -2.18
CA SER A 191 8.34 21.22 -1.03
C SER A 191 9.50 20.36 -0.52
N GLY A 192 10.47 20.95 0.21
CA GLY A 192 11.61 20.20 0.75
C GLY A 192 11.18 19.03 1.63
N THR A 193 10.22 19.26 2.53
CA THR A 193 9.65 18.23 3.42
C THR A 193 8.92 17.14 2.66
N TYR A 194 8.13 17.49 1.63
CA TYR A 194 7.43 16.49 0.83
C TYR A 194 8.40 15.68 -0.04
N ARG A 195 9.40 16.33 -0.63
CA ARG A 195 10.48 15.68 -1.38
C ARG A 195 11.29 14.72 -0.51
N TYR A 196 11.55 15.06 0.76
CA TYR A 196 12.18 14.15 1.71
C TYR A 196 11.34 12.87 1.91
N LYS A 197 10.03 13.04 2.16
CA LYS A 197 9.10 11.90 2.30
C LYS A 197 9.06 11.02 1.05
N LEU A 198 9.05 11.62 -0.14
CA LEU A 198 9.11 10.89 -1.40
C LEU A 198 10.43 10.13 -1.54
N ASN A 199 11.58 10.71 -1.19
CA ASN A 199 12.86 10.00 -1.20
C ASN A 199 12.87 8.80 -0.24
N MET A 200 12.32 8.95 0.97
CA MET A 200 12.16 7.84 1.90
C MET A 200 11.23 6.75 1.37
N GLY A 201 10.12 7.14 0.73
CA GLY A 201 9.21 6.21 0.07
C GLY A 201 9.85 5.50 -1.13
N ILE A 202 10.69 6.18 -1.92
CA ILE A 202 11.43 5.57 -3.02
C ILE A 202 12.40 4.51 -2.50
N LYS A 203 13.10 4.78 -1.39
CA LYS A 203 13.99 3.80 -0.73
C LYS A 203 13.22 2.54 -0.34
N ASP A 204 12.10 2.71 0.37
CA ASP A 204 11.22 1.59 0.76
C ASP A 204 10.69 0.84 -0.48
N ALA A 205 10.28 1.56 -1.53
CA ALA A 205 9.74 0.96 -2.74
C ALA A 205 10.78 0.13 -3.52
N LEU A 206 12.03 0.58 -3.59
CA LEU A 206 13.14 -0.17 -4.20
C LEU A 206 13.48 -1.44 -3.41
N GLU A 207 13.37 -1.39 -2.07
CA GLU A 207 13.50 -2.57 -1.22
C GLU A 207 12.39 -3.58 -1.50
N GLU A 208 11.15 -3.14 -1.71
CA GLU A 208 10.01 -4.01 -2.03
C GLU A 208 9.96 -4.46 -3.51
N GLY A 209 10.94 -4.03 -4.33
CA GLY A 209 11.16 -4.54 -5.69
C GLY A 209 10.58 -3.68 -6.81
N PHE A 210 10.37 -2.38 -6.59
CA PHE A 210 10.08 -1.46 -7.70
C PHE A 210 11.20 -1.50 -8.75
N PRO A 211 10.88 -1.44 -10.05
CA PRO A 211 11.91 -1.36 -11.08
C PRO A 211 12.70 -0.04 -10.93
N GLN A 212 14.03 -0.14 -10.81
CA GLN A 212 14.90 1.04 -10.77
C GLN A 212 14.65 1.97 -11.97
N LYS A 213 14.52 1.39 -13.17
CA LYS A 213 14.21 2.15 -14.40
C LYS A 213 12.92 2.97 -14.28
N TYR A 214 11.88 2.45 -13.61
CA TYR A 214 10.64 3.20 -13.39
C TYR A 214 10.86 4.42 -12.49
N ILE A 215 11.61 4.24 -11.40
CA ILE A 215 11.98 5.34 -10.49
C ILE A 215 12.74 6.42 -11.25
N ASP A 216 13.74 6.03 -12.03
CA ASP A 216 14.60 6.96 -12.76
C ASP A 216 13.86 7.72 -13.86
N GLU A 217 12.92 7.06 -14.53
CA GLU A 217 12.15 7.63 -15.65
C GLU A 217 10.99 8.52 -15.16
N TYR A 218 10.25 8.09 -14.12
CA TYR A 218 9.00 8.75 -13.72
C TYR A 218 9.11 9.59 -12.45
N LEU A 219 9.97 9.23 -11.49
CA LEU A 219 10.02 9.91 -10.18
C LEU A 219 11.22 10.85 -10.07
N ARG A 220 12.41 10.42 -10.51
CA ARG A 220 13.66 11.20 -10.37
C ARG A 220 13.69 12.55 -11.10
N PRO A 221 13.00 12.77 -12.23
CA PRO A 221 12.93 14.10 -12.83
C PRO A 221 12.33 15.14 -11.87
N PHE A 222 11.46 14.72 -10.95
CA PHE A 222 10.75 15.59 -10.01
C PHE A 222 11.31 15.52 -8.59
N VAL A 223 11.89 14.38 -8.22
CA VAL A 223 12.38 14.07 -6.87
C VAL A 223 13.89 13.88 -6.91
N ALA A 224 14.60 15.01 -6.99
CA ALA A 224 16.05 15.03 -6.92
C ALA A 224 16.54 14.24 -5.68
N VAL A 225 17.58 13.43 -5.88
CA VAL A 225 18.29 12.80 -4.77
C VAL A 225 18.95 13.91 -3.97
N VAL A 226 18.55 14.04 -2.73
CA VAL A 226 19.16 14.98 -1.80
C VAL A 226 19.85 14.12 -0.75
N ASP A 227 21.11 14.43 -0.44
CA ASP A 227 21.81 13.90 0.74
C ASP A 227 20.86 14.02 1.96
N GLU A 228 20.69 12.95 2.74
CA GLU A 228 19.73 12.89 3.85
C GLU A 228 19.92 14.08 4.81
N GLN A 229 21.17 14.47 5.11
CA GLN A 229 21.48 15.64 5.92
C GLN A 229 21.03 16.94 5.23
N LYS A 230 21.36 17.10 3.94
CA LYS A 230 20.99 18.30 3.18
C LYS A 230 19.47 18.42 2.99
N ALA A 231 18.79 17.29 2.82
CA ALA A 231 17.33 17.20 2.69
C ALA A 231 16.63 17.60 3.99
N LEU A 232 17.14 17.09 5.12
CA LEU A 232 16.68 17.45 6.45
C LEU A 232 16.90 18.93 6.73
N THR A 233 18.09 19.47 6.41
CA THR A 233 18.37 20.91 6.55
C THR A 233 17.41 21.75 5.71
N THR A 234 17.19 21.42 4.43
CA THR A 234 16.23 22.16 3.59
C THR A 234 14.79 22.03 4.12
N ALA A 235 14.38 20.87 4.64
CA ALA A 235 13.05 20.69 5.22
C ALA A 235 12.88 21.53 6.51
N ILE A 236 13.93 21.61 7.34
CA ILE A 236 13.97 22.48 8.51
C ILE A 236 13.88 23.95 8.08
N GLU A 237 14.66 24.38 7.07
CA GLU A 237 14.62 25.75 6.54
C GLU A 237 13.23 26.12 5.99
N ASP A 238 12.59 25.21 5.24
CA ASP A 238 11.24 25.40 4.73
C ASP A 238 10.21 25.51 5.86
N ALA A 239 10.33 24.68 6.90
CA ALA A 239 9.47 24.74 8.07
C ALA A 239 9.63 26.05 8.85
N VAL A 240 10.87 26.50 9.06
CA VAL A 240 11.17 27.81 9.68
C VAL A 240 10.58 28.95 8.83
N ARG A 241 10.74 28.89 7.49
CA ARG A 241 10.16 29.90 6.58
C ARG A 241 8.64 29.92 6.64
N ALA A 242 8.01 28.78 6.87
CA ALA A 242 6.57 28.64 7.09
C ALA A 242 6.13 29.07 8.51
N GLY A 243 7.04 29.55 9.36
CA GLY A 243 6.75 30.02 10.72
C GLY A 243 6.61 28.91 11.76
N ILE A 244 7.07 27.69 11.46
CA ILE A 244 7.05 26.56 12.39
C ILE A 244 8.27 26.67 13.32
N ASP A 245 8.03 26.66 14.64
CA ASP A 245 9.10 26.59 15.64
C ASP A 245 9.69 25.17 15.71
N VAL A 246 10.72 24.95 14.90
CA VAL A 246 11.40 23.66 14.80
C VAL A 246 12.04 23.24 16.13
N SER A 247 12.49 24.18 16.96
CA SER A 247 13.07 23.86 18.28
C SER A 247 12.02 23.30 19.23
N ALA A 248 10.83 23.86 19.24
CA ALA A 248 9.72 23.32 20.03
C ALA A 248 9.31 21.92 19.54
N VAL A 249 9.28 21.71 18.22
CA VAL A 249 8.96 20.40 17.61
C VAL A 249 10.02 19.35 17.94
N LEU A 250 11.31 19.70 17.86
CA LEU A 250 12.42 18.81 18.23
C LEU A 250 12.35 18.42 19.70
N LYS A 251 12.12 19.40 20.59
CA LYS A 251 11.99 19.14 22.02
C LYS A 251 10.80 18.22 22.33
N GLN A 252 9.67 18.40 21.66
CA GLN A 252 8.52 17.49 21.79
C GLN A 252 8.83 16.08 21.26
N ALA A 253 9.56 15.96 20.16
CA ALA A 253 9.97 14.67 19.60
C ALA A 253 10.94 13.93 20.54
N GLU A 254 11.93 14.65 21.10
CA GLU A 254 12.86 14.12 22.10
C GLU A 254 12.13 13.63 23.35
N THR A 255 11.19 14.41 23.89
CA THR A 255 10.38 14.00 25.04
C THR A 255 9.56 12.74 24.73
N LYS A 256 8.92 12.65 23.56
CA LYS A 256 8.15 11.45 23.14
C LYS A 256 9.05 10.23 22.92
N LEU A 257 10.27 10.43 22.42
CA LEU A 257 11.26 9.36 22.27
C LEU A 257 11.74 8.86 23.64
N ALA A 258 12.00 9.76 24.58
CA ALA A 258 12.37 9.40 25.96
C ALA A 258 11.22 8.66 26.67
N GLU A 259 9.98 9.14 26.54
CA GLU A 259 8.79 8.50 27.10
C GLU A 259 8.54 7.12 26.51
N SER A 260 8.72 6.94 25.19
CA SER A 260 8.52 5.65 24.54
C SER A 260 9.63 4.64 24.87
N GLY A 261 10.88 5.09 25.02
CA GLY A 261 11.98 4.28 25.54
C GLY A 261 11.73 3.80 26.97
N ILE A 262 11.34 4.71 27.87
CA ILE A 262 10.99 4.36 29.26
C ILE A 262 9.82 3.38 29.31
N ARG A 263 8.82 3.53 28.42
CA ARG A 263 7.69 2.61 28.33
C ARG A 263 8.11 1.21 27.87
N GLN A 264 8.95 1.11 26.83
CA GLN A 264 9.47 -0.18 26.37
C GLN A 264 10.31 -0.88 27.45
N GLU A 265 11.12 -0.12 28.18
CA GLU A 265 11.93 -0.64 29.28
C GLU A 265 11.06 -1.13 30.45
N LYS A 266 10.02 -0.37 30.84
CA LYS A 266 9.04 -0.81 31.85
C LYS A 266 8.25 -2.04 31.42
N GLU A 267 7.83 -2.11 30.16
CA GLU A 267 7.13 -3.28 29.61
C GLU A 267 8.06 -4.51 29.54
N PHE A 268 9.36 -4.31 29.28
CA PHE A 268 10.37 -5.37 29.31
C PHE A 268 10.64 -5.87 30.74
N MET A 269 10.79 -4.96 31.72
CA MET A 269 10.99 -5.30 33.12
C MET A 269 9.76 -6.02 33.70
N ALA A 270 8.54 -5.55 33.42
CA ALA A 270 7.32 -6.21 33.87
C ALA A 270 7.17 -7.64 33.32
N ARG A 271 7.66 -7.91 32.10
CA ARG A 271 7.72 -9.27 31.54
C ARG A 271 8.76 -10.15 32.23
N GLN A 272 9.91 -9.60 32.63
CA GLN A 272 10.90 -10.34 33.42
C GLN A 272 10.39 -10.65 34.84
N ASP A 273 9.72 -9.70 35.48
CA ASP A 273 9.14 -9.90 36.81
C ASP A 273 8.03 -10.97 36.78
N SER A 274 7.16 -10.92 35.76
CA SER A 274 6.12 -11.96 35.55
C SER A 274 6.70 -13.35 35.26
N LEU A 275 7.82 -13.44 34.53
CA LEU A 275 8.56 -14.70 34.35
C LEU A 275 9.19 -15.18 35.66
N GLY A 276 9.67 -14.26 36.49
CA GLY A 276 10.21 -14.55 37.83
C GLY A 276 9.16 -15.07 38.80
N GLU A 277 7.96 -14.48 38.80
CA GLU A 277 6.80 -14.95 39.59
C GLU A 277 6.33 -16.34 39.12
N CYS A 278 6.26 -16.56 37.81
CA CYS A 278 5.89 -17.87 37.24
C CYS A 278 6.92 -18.96 37.61
N LEU A 279 8.22 -18.64 37.59
CA LEU A 279 9.26 -19.56 38.06
C LEU A 279 9.17 -19.82 39.58
N HIS A 280 8.82 -18.81 40.37
CA HIS A 280 8.66 -18.98 41.82
C HIS A 280 7.47 -19.89 42.14
N GLU A 281 6.32 -19.75 41.47
CA GLU A 281 5.17 -20.65 41.65
C GLU A 281 5.54 -22.10 41.34
N VAL A 282 6.21 -22.36 40.21
CA VAL A 282 6.63 -23.72 39.80
C VAL A 282 7.62 -24.35 40.80
N VAL A 283 8.55 -23.57 41.36
CA VAL A 283 9.49 -24.06 42.38
C VAL A 283 8.80 -24.32 43.73
N THR A 284 7.76 -23.56 44.06
CA THR A 284 7.01 -23.73 45.32
C THR A 284 6.09 -24.95 45.26
N GLU A 285 5.48 -25.22 44.10
CA GLU A 285 4.72 -26.45 43.85
C GLU A 285 5.59 -27.71 43.93
N ALA A 286 6.82 -27.66 43.38
CA ALA A 286 7.77 -28.78 43.41
C ALA A 286 8.27 -29.11 44.84
N ASN A 287 8.42 -28.11 45.72
CA ASN A 287 8.85 -28.32 47.10
C ASN A 287 7.73 -28.84 48.02
N ASN A 288 6.46 -28.63 47.68
CA ASN A 288 5.30 -29.15 48.43
C ASN A 288 4.92 -30.60 48.04
N THR A 289 5.50 -31.17 46.98
CA THR A 289 5.21 -32.55 46.54
C THR A 289 6.23 -33.61 47.00
N SER A 290 7.14 -33.25 47.91
CA SER A 290 8.13 -34.17 48.49
C SER A 290 7.56 -34.95 49.69
N GLU A 291 6.63 -35.89 49.46
CA GLU A 291 6.46 -37.07 50.34
C GLU A 291 7.18 -38.27 49.69
N GLN A 292 8.13 -38.88 50.41
CA GLN A 292 8.95 -39.99 49.93
C GLN A 292 8.15 -41.29 49.77
N PRO A 293 8.42 -42.13 48.75
CA PRO A 293 7.79 -43.44 48.65
C PRO A 293 8.48 -44.47 49.56
N VAL A 294 7.67 -45.15 50.38
CA VAL A 294 8.05 -46.33 51.18
C VAL A 294 8.17 -47.54 50.25
N ILE A 295 9.33 -48.20 50.25
CA ILE A 295 9.55 -49.47 49.53
C ILE A 295 9.15 -50.63 50.44
N GLU A 296 8.10 -51.37 50.07
CA GLU A 296 7.63 -52.58 50.75
C GLU A 296 8.22 -53.84 50.06
N LEU A 297 9.19 -54.48 50.70
CA LEU A 297 9.78 -55.76 50.26
C LEU A 297 9.07 -56.92 50.98
N GLN A 298 8.15 -57.59 50.29
CA GLN A 298 7.53 -58.82 50.80
C GLN A 298 8.47 -60.03 50.68
N SER A 299 8.71 -60.64 51.84
CA SER A 299 9.44 -61.88 52.04
C SER A 299 8.72 -63.10 51.45
N ARG A 300 9.40 -63.89 50.62
CA ARG A 300 9.13 -65.34 50.49
C ARG A 300 10.41 -66.11 50.75
N GLY A 301 10.45 -66.76 51.91
CA GLY A 301 11.57 -67.60 52.32
C GLY A 301 11.64 -68.93 51.58
N ARG A 302 12.84 -69.51 51.56
CA ARG A 302 13.09 -70.84 52.13
C ARG A 302 14.60 -71.07 52.27
N THR A 303 14.96 -71.37 53.51
CA THR A 303 16.19 -71.99 53.99
C THR A 303 16.45 -73.34 53.30
N LEU A 304 17.73 -73.67 53.08
CA LEU A 304 18.40 -74.83 53.68
C LEU A 304 19.89 -74.92 53.28
N ASN A 305 20.73 -74.87 54.33
CA ASN A 305 22.01 -75.53 54.57
C ASN A 305 22.69 -76.34 53.44
N SER A 306 23.98 -76.13 53.22
CA SER A 306 25.04 -76.90 53.90
C SER A 306 26.43 -76.51 53.40
N VAL A 307 27.40 -76.68 54.30
CA VAL A 307 28.83 -76.37 54.19
C VAL A 307 29.54 -77.47 53.41
N LEU A 308 30.28 -77.10 52.36
CA LEU A 308 31.69 -77.42 52.08
C LEU A 308 32.12 -76.77 50.75
#